data_AF-A0AAE0BEQ0-F1
#
_entry.id   AF-A0AAE0BEQ0-F1
#
_cell.length_a   1.000
_cell.length_b   1.000
_cell.length_c   1.000
_cell.angle_alpha   90.00
_cell.angle_beta   90.00
_cell.angle_gamma   90.00
#
_symmetry.space_group_name_H-M   'P 1'
#
loop_
_entity.id
_entity.type
_entity.pdbx_description
1 polymer ?
#
loop_
_entity_poly.entity_id
_entity_poly.type
_entity_poly.pdbx_seq_one_letter_code
_entity_poly.pdbx_strand_id
1 'polypeptide(L)'
;MEALRPFQDEAKNLIDELQRSAVLTKTNLEDAATNIKEATGEQEKVKLTAERKLLLKRQQLILKALLRVRERYDEVLMEWEESWEESTTAKVEETDTERDATRPEKLSREDLNLNLQLAKKWLSDFRQKCTDGDLIKPSTSNSAEVRSKMLAEERDFILKEGAWGDGRQTPLKEGAWGEGGQTPGSGGKDDSEGAGPLAIAEPVKLFRVIERLHNIECTLQFQTKLLVDTKTTSAHSDYSHGNFAYGSTPYRSWTTVFQESVVQEEVREAIRTGKKLQVWGSSIGWIPLYAALTFQGLKTTGYELLPCLHQVAEQVVMDEAIHNAEFKFCDMMDAPASEAQIVMLTSQCWDDQLMHRVGDKLANELPMDSIVIDYTNKLKDWVEFGHEPVATVTAPVSWNPTQTFYIWKKRAPCHEVLSIFLTQPCNFFSSFVPACEIV
;
A
#
# COMPACT_ATOMS: atom_id res chain seq x y z
N MET A 1 10.46 8.18 -36.84
CA MET A 1 9.78 9.50 -36.90
C MET A 1 8.73 9.59 -38.01
N GLU A 2 9.05 9.63 -39.30
CA GLU A 2 8.00 9.77 -40.35
C GLU A 2 7.00 8.61 -40.39
N ALA A 3 7.45 7.38 -40.10
CA ALA A 3 6.56 6.21 -39.99
C ALA A 3 5.58 6.26 -38.80
N LEU A 4 5.88 7.06 -37.76
CA LEU A 4 5.04 7.22 -36.57
C LEU A 4 4.05 8.38 -36.68
N ARG A 5 4.28 9.31 -37.62
CA ARG A 5 3.43 10.49 -37.81
C ARG A 5 1.94 10.13 -38.02
N PRO A 6 1.57 9.11 -38.83
CA PRO A 6 0.17 8.70 -38.96
C PRO A 6 -0.46 8.21 -37.65
N PHE A 7 0.30 7.53 -36.78
CA PHE A 7 -0.16 7.06 -35.48
C PHE A 7 -0.35 8.24 -34.50
N GLN A 8 0.59 9.18 -34.49
CA GLN A 8 0.47 10.42 -33.70
C GLN A 8 -0.75 11.24 -34.11
N ASP A 9 -1.00 11.39 -35.42
CA ASP A 9 -2.15 12.11 -35.93
C ASP A 9 -3.46 11.38 -35.60
N GLU A 10 -3.51 10.05 -35.71
CA GLU A 10 -4.69 9.24 -35.37
C GLU A 10 -4.99 9.25 -33.86
N ALA A 11 -3.97 9.09 -33.01
CA ALA A 11 -4.11 9.19 -31.56
C ALA A 11 -4.54 10.59 -31.12
N LYS A 12 -3.95 11.64 -31.71
CA LYS A 12 -4.36 13.03 -31.47
C LYS A 12 -5.81 13.28 -31.86
N ASN A 13 -6.23 12.83 -33.05
CA ASN A 13 -7.62 12.95 -33.50
C ASN A 13 -8.60 12.24 -32.56
N LEU A 14 -8.23 11.07 -32.04
CA LEU A 14 -9.04 10.31 -31.09
C LEU A 14 -9.12 11.00 -29.72
N ILE A 15 -8.00 11.54 -29.23
CA ILE A 15 -7.97 12.36 -28.01
C ILE A 15 -8.87 13.59 -28.20
N ASP A 16 -8.78 14.30 -29.32
CA ASP A 16 -9.60 15.47 -29.62
C ASP A 16 -11.11 15.11 -29.74
N GLU A 17 -11.45 13.95 -30.30
CA GLU A 17 -12.83 13.43 -30.35
C GLU A 17 -13.37 13.12 -28.94
N LEU A 18 -12.59 12.40 -28.14
CA LEU A 18 -12.95 12.04 -26.77
C LEU A 18 -13.04 13.27 -25.86
N GLN A 19 -12.15 14.25 -26.02
CA GLN A 19 -12.20 15.53 -25.31
C GLN A 19 -13.47 16.31 -25.68
N ARG A 20 -13.82 16.40 -26.97
CA ARG A 20 -15.09 17.01 -27.41
C ARG A 20 -16.30 16.29 -26.80
N SER A 21 -16.28 14.97 -26.76
CA SER A 21 -17.33 14.15 -26.13
C SER A 21 -17.43 14.39 -24.62
N ALA A 22 -16.29 14.55 -23.94
CA ALA A 22 -16.22 14.87 -22.52
C ALA A 22 -16.78 16.27 -22.21
N VAL A 23 -16.45 17.27 -23.03
CA VAL A 23 -16.99 18.64 -22.93
C VAL A 23 -18.52 18.62 -23.11
N LEU A 24 -19.00 17.97 -24.17
CA LEU A 24 -20.45 17.85 -24.41
C LEU A 24 -21.18 17.14 -23.25
N THR A 25 -20.60 16.06 -22.74
CA THR A 25 -21.17 15.32 -21.60
C THR A 25 -21.19 16.19 -20.33
N LYS A 26 -20.17 17.02 -20.12
CA LYS A 26 -20.12 17.97 -19.01
C LYS A 26 -21.23 19.02 -19.13
N THR A 27 -21.42 19.62 -20.30
CA THR A 27 -22.52 20.58 -20.53
C THR A 27 -23.87 19.94 -20.26
N ASN A 28 -24.11 18.73 -20.79
CA ASN A 28 -25.37 18.01 -20.53
C ASN A 28 -25.58 17.68 -19.04
N LEU A 29 -24.50 17.46 -18.27
CA LEU A 29 -24.58 17.24 -16.83
C LEU A 29 -24.96 18.50 -16.05
N GLU A 30 -24.44 19.65 -16.48
CA GLU A 30 -24.78 20.97 -15.92
C GLU A 30 -26.24 21.33 -16.21
N ASP A 31 -26.69 21.09 -17.45
CA ASP A 31 -28.09 21.28 -17.85
C ASP A 31 -29.02 20.35 -17.07
N ALA A 32 -28.68 19.05 -16.96
CA ALA A 32 -29.46 18.10 -16.17
C ALA A 32 -29.54 18.50 -14.69
N ALA A 33 -28.46 19.04 -14.11
CA ALA A 33 -28.48 19.51 -12.73
C ALA A 33 -29.38 20.74 -12.54
N THR A 34 -29.40 21.65 -13.51
CA THR A 34 -30.30 22.81 -13.52
C THR A 34 -31.76 22.37 -13.64
N ASN A 35 -32.06 21.47 -14.59
CA ASN A 35 -33.39 20.92 -14.78
C ASN A 35 -33.93 20.21 -13.52
N ILE A 36 -33.08 19.46 -12.80
CA ILE A 36 -33.46 18.81 -11.53
C ILE A 36 -33.86 19.84 -10.46
N LYS A 37 -33.17 20.99 -10.42
CA LYS A 37 -33.48 22.08 -9.47
C LYS A 37 -34.80 22.77 -9.79
N GLU A 38 -35.10 22.94 -11.08
CA GLU A 38 -36.29 23.64 -11.57
C GLU A 38 -37.53 22.74 -11.64
N ALA A 39 -37.36 21.42 -11.65
CA ALA A 39 -38.46 20.46 -11.67
C ALA A 39 -39.35 20.62 -10.42
N THR A 40 -40.66 20.80 -10.66
CA THR A 40 -41.65 20.99 -9.60
C THR A 40 -42.33 19.68 -9.19
N GLY A 41 -42.30 18.66 -10.05
CA GLY A 41 -42.90 17.35 -9.80
C GLY A 41 -41.90 16.27 -9.36
N GLU A 42 -42.29 15.43 -8.40
CA GLU A 42 -41.44 14.34 -7.88
C GLU A 42 -41.09 13.30 -8.96
N GLN A 43 -42.06 12.94 -9.81
CA GLN A 43 -41.81 12.00 -10.92
C GLN A 43 -40.81 12.55 -11.95
N GLU A 44 -40.86 13.84 -12.21
CA GLU A 44 -39.94 14.53 -13.12
C GLU A 44 -38.52 14.57 -12.53
N LYS A 45 -38.40 14.87 -11.23
CA LYS A 45 -37.11 14.81 -10.51
C LYS A 45 -36.49 13.43 -10.54
N VAL A 46 -37.28 12.36 -10.34
CA VAL A 46 -36.80 10.97 -10.42
C VAL A 46 -36.27 10.66 -11.83
N LYS A 47 -37.01 11.05 -12.87
CA LYS A 47 -36.61 10.85 -14.27
C LYS A 47 -35.30 11.58 -14.58
N LEU A 48 -35.21 12.88 -14.26
CA LEU A 48 -34.02 13.69 -14.52
C LEU A 48 -32.81 13.22 -13.71
N THR A 49 -33.04 12.71 -12.49
CA THR A 49 -31.97 12.09 -11.67
C THR A 49 -31.42 10.83 -12.32
N ALA A 50 -32.28 9.99 -12.91
CA ALA A 50 -31.86 8.80 -13.65
C ALA A 50 -31.05 9.17 -14.91
N GLU A 51 -31.48 10.21 -15.64
CA GLU A 51 -30.77 10.74 -16.80
C GLU A 51 -29.39 11.29 -16.43
N ARG A 52 -29.29 12.07 -15.34
CA ARG A 52 -28.02 12.55 -14.81
C ARG A 52 -27.08 11.40 -14.42
N LYS A 53 -27.60 10.33 -13.81
CA LYS A 53 -26.81 9.13 -13.49
C LYS A 53 -26.27 8.47 -14.76
N LEU A 54 -27.06 8.40 -15.83
CA LEU A 54 -26.63 7.85 -17.11
C LEU A 54 -25.51 8.71 -17.74
N LEU A 55 -25.65 10.03 -17.71
CA LEU A 55 -24.62 10.97 -18.20
C LEU A 55 -23.31 10.87 -17.42
N LEU A 56 -23.36 10.73 -16.08
CA LEU A 56 -22.17 10.50 -15.25
C LEU A 56 -21.46 9.20 -15.64
N LYS A 57 -22.22 8.13 -15.86
CA LYS A 57 -21.67 6.85 -16.32
C LYS A 57 -21.01 6.98 -17.70
N ARG A 58 -21.62 7.72 -18.62
CA ARG A 58 -21.03 8.01 -19.95
C ARG A 58 -19.72 8.78 -19.82
N GLN A 59 -19.67 9.80 -18.98
CA GLN A 59 -18.45 10.56 -18.71
C GLN A 59 -17.32 9.67 -18.19
N GLN A 60 -17.62 8.78 -17.24
CA GLN A 60 -16.66 7.81 -16.71
C GLN A 60 -16.11 6.87 -17.78
N LEU A 61 -16.95 6.40 -18.70
CA LEU A 61 -16.52 5.55 -19.81
C LEU A 61 -15.61 6.30 -20.80
N ILE A 62 -15.93 7.54 -21.13
CA ILE A 62 -15.08 8.40 -21.97
C ILE A 62 -13.71 8.61 -21.32
N LEU A 63 -13.68 8.87 -20.02
CA LEU A 63 -12.43 9.05 -19.27
C LEU A 63 -11.59 7.76 -19.22
N LYS A 64 -12.23 6.60 -19.00
CA LYS A 64 -11.54 5.30 -19.08
C LYS A 64 -10.97 5.03 -20.47
N ALA A 65 -11.71 5.40 -21.53
CA ALA A 65 -11.23 5.25 -22.89
C ALA A 65 -10.01 6.15 -23.17
N LEU A 66 -10.07 7.42 -22.72
CA LEU A 66 -8.95 8.36 -22.82
C LEU A 66 -7.70 7.83 -22.12
N LEU A 67 -7.85 7.29 -20.91
CA LEU A 67 -6.74 6.69 -20.17
C LEU A 67 -6.13 5.50 -20.92
N ARG A 68 -6.95 4.57 -21.42
CA ARG A 68 -6.45 3.42 -22.18
C ARG A 68 -5.75 3.79 -23.48
N VAL A 69 -6.28 4.78 -24.20
CA VAL A 69 -5.65 5.29 -25.42
C VAL A 69 -4.29 5.89 -25.09
N ARG A 70 -4.19 6.63 -23.97
CA ARG A 70 -2.94 7.20 -23.49
C ARG A 70 -1.95 6.11 -23.04
N GLU A 71 -2.39 5.14 -22.24
CA GLU A 71 -1.58 4.00 -21.80
C GLU A 71 -1.00 3.26 -23.00
N ARG A 72 -1.83 2.93 -23.99
CA ARG A 72 -1.37 2.22 -25.19
C ARG A 72 -0.43 3.08 -26.05
N TYR A 73 -0.66 4.39 -26.10
CA TYR A 73 0.26 5.30 -26.78
C TYR A 73 1.63 5.33 -26.08
N ASP A 74 1.64 5.38 -24.75
CA ASP A 74 2.86 5.34 -23.94
C ASP A 74 3.60 4.00 -24.08
N GLU A 75 2.89 2.86 -24.08
CA GLU A 75 3.47 1.53 -24.33
C GLU A 75 4.17 1.47 -25.70
N VAL A 76 3.48 1.90 -26.77
CA VAL A 76 4.05 1.91 -28.13
C VAL A 76 5.24 2.86 -28.22
N LEU A 77 5.24 3.96 -27.46
CA LEU A 77 6.36 4.88 -27.40
C LEU A 77 7.57 4.24 -26.69
N MET A 78 7.35 3.54 -25.57
CA MET A 78 8.43 2.85 -24.84
C MET A 78 9.01 1.69 -25.65
N GLU A 79 8.18 0.82 -26.23
CA GLU A 79 8.63 -0.27 -27.12
C GLU A 79 9.49 0.27 -28.27
N TRP A 80 9.16 1.47 -28.76
CA TRP A 80 9.92 2.15 -29.81
C TRP A 80 11.24 2.75 -29.31
N GLU A 81 11.25 3.38 -28.14
CA GLU A 81 12.45 3.95 -27.52
C GLU A 81 13.46 2.84 -27.17
N GLU A 82 13.01 1.75 -26.56
CA GLU A 82 13.85 0.56 -26.27
C GLU A 82 14.44 -0.03 -27.55
N SER A 83 13.63 -0.23 -28.59
CA SER A 83 14.10 -0.73 -29.88
C SER A 83 15.10 0.23 -30.56
N TRP A 84 14.94 1.54 -30.36
CA TRP A 84 15.85 2.54 -30.91
C TRP A 84 17.19 2.57 -30.16
N GLU A 85 17.17 2.50 -28.83
CA GLU A 85 18.36 2.43 -27.98
C GLU A 85 19.19 1.18 -28.28
N GLU A 86 18.56 -0.01 -28.37
CA GLU A 86 19.23 -1.25 -28.78
C GLU A 86 19.89 -1.13 -30.18
N SER A 87 19.22 -0.43 -31.11
CA SER A 87 19.75 -0.24 -32.47
C SER A 87 20.91 0.76 -32.57
N THR A 88 21.05 1.65 -31.59
CA THR A 88 22.07 2.70 -31.56
C THR A 88 23.29 2.30 -30.74
N THR A 89 23.12 1.56 -29.64
CA THR A 89 24.25 0.94 -28.91
C THR A 89 24.97 -0.09 -29.77
N ALA A 90 24.24 -0.92 -30.54
CA ALA A 90 24.83 -1.87 -31.48
C ALA A 90 25.70 -1.23 -32.58
N LYS A 91 25.56 0.07 -32.84
CA LYS A 91 26.36 0.81 -33.85
C LYS A 91 27.63 1.46 -33.30
N VAL A 92 27.79 1.55 -31.99
CA VAL A 92 28.95 2.24 -31.38
C VAL A 92 30.07 1.26 -31.04
N GLU A 93 29.80 -0.04 -30.95
CA GLU A 93 30.81 -1.08 -30.68
C GLU A 93 31.34 -1.82 -31.92
N GLU A 94 30.79 -1.59 -33.13
CA GLU A 94 31.31 -2.16 -34.38
C GLU A 94 32.51 -1.34 -34.90
N THR A 95 33.70 -1.60 -34.33
CA THR A 95 34.96 -1.34 -35.02
C THR A 95 35.18 -2.40 -36.11
N ASP A 96 35.44 -1.91 -37.33
CA ASP A 96 35.79 -2.65 -38.55
C ASP A 96 36.47 -4.01 -38.34
N THR A 97 35.72 -5.11 -38.36
CA THR A 97 36.09 -6.36 -39.03
C THR A 97 34.94 -7.38 -38.93
N GLU A 98 34.66 -8.03 -40.07
CA GLU A 98 33.74 -9.17 -40.22
C GLU A 98 32.23 -8.90 -40.19
N ARG A 99 31.72 -8.49 -41.36
CA ARG A 99 30.36 -8.77 -41.79
C ARG A 99 30.17 -10.28 -41.98
N ASP A 100 29.45 -10.95 -41.09
CA ASP A 100 28.35 -11.83 -41.51
C ASP A 100 27.43 -12.27 -40.36
N ALA A 101 26.13 -12.21 -40.65
CA ALA A 101 25.03 -12.98 -40.05
C ALA A 101 24.82 -12.94 -38.52
N THR A 102 24.19 -11.88 -38.01
CA THR A 102 22.86 -11.94 -37.32
C THR A 102 22.45 -10.52 -36.92
N ARG A 103 21.74 -9.84 -37.82
CA ARG A 103 21.16 -8.53 -37.55
C ARG A 103 19.90 -8.73 -36.70
N PRO A 104 19.67 -7.97 -35.61
CA PRO A 104 18.35 -7.93 -34.98
C PRO A 104 17.34 -7.53 -36.05
N GLU A 105 16.33 -8.37 -36.28
CA GLU A 105 15.26 -8.07 -37.23
C GLU A 105 14.60 -6.77 -36.78
N LYS A 106 14.85 -5.70 -37.56
CA LYS A 106 14.06 -4.47 -37.46
C LYS A 106 12.60 -4.89 -37.44
N LEU A 107 11.84 -4.41 -36.45
CA LEU A 107 10.37 -4.46 -36.46
C LEU A 107 9.90 -4.19 -37.89
N SER A 108 9.39 -5.24 -38.52
CA SER A 108 9.15 -5.19 -39.94
C SER A 108 8.02 -4.20 -40.20
N ARG A 109 7.96 -3.64 -41.41
CA ARG A 109 6.80 -2.82 -41.81
C ARG A 109 5.49 -3.61 -41.65
N GLU A 110 5.57 -4.94 -41.69
CA GLU A 110 4.46 -5.85 -41.51
C GLU A 110 4.02 -5.92 -40.03
N ASP A 111 4.96 -5.96 -39.07
CA ASP A 111 4.65 -5.93 -37.63
C ASP A 111 4.01 -4.60 -37.21
N LEU A 112 4.53 -3.47 -37.73
CA LEU A 112 3.95 -2.16 -37.46
C LEU A 112 2.53 -2.03 -38.04
N ASN A 113 2.32 -2.57 -39.25
CA ASN A 113 1.00 -2.62 -39.88
C ASN A 113 0.04 -3.55 -39.13
N LEU A 114 0.51 -4.68 -38.60
CA LEU A 114 -0.27 -5.62 -37.80
C LEU A 114 -0.73 -4.94 -36.50
N ASN A 115 0.18 -4.28 -35.78
CA ASN A 115 -0.14 -3.51 -34.58
C ASN A 115 -1.15 -2.39 -34.86
N LEU A 116 -1.02 -1.70 -36.00
CA LEU A 116 -2.00 -0.68 -36.43
C LEU A 116 -3.37 -1.30 -36.75
N GLN A 117 -3.42 -2.46 -37.40
CA GLN A 117 -4.68 -3.16 -37.66
C GLN A 117 -5.34 -3.66 -36.36
N LEU A 118 -4.57 -4.15 -35.40
CA LEU A 118 -5.07 -4.55 -34.08
C LEU A 118 -5.63 -3.34 -33.31
N ALA A 119 -4.94 -2.19 -33.33
CA ALA A 119 -5.44 -0.95 -32.73
C ALA A 119 -6.73 -0.46 -33.40
N LYS A 120 -6.79 -0.47 -34.74
CA LYS A 120 -7.99 -0.08 -35.50
C LYS A 120 -9.16 -1.02 -35.25
N LYS A 121 -8.92 -2.33 -35.20
CA LYS A 121 -9.93 -3.33 -34.84
C LYS A 121 -10.43 -3.11 -33.42
N TRP A 122 -9.53 -2.91 -32.46
CA TRP A 122 -9.90 -2.62 -31.07
C TRP A 122 -10.75 -1.35 -30.97
N LEU A 123 -10.38 -0.27 -31.67
CA LEU A 123 -11.16 0.98 -31.70
C LEU A 123 -12.53 0.80 -32.36
N SER A 124 -12.60 0.03 -33.44
CA SER A 124 -13.86 -0.32 -34.10
C SER A 124 -14.75 -1.13 -33.16
N ASP A 125 -14.20 -2.16 -32.51
CA ASP A 125 -14.90 -2.99 -31.53
C ASP A 125 -15.35 -2.16 -30.31
N PHE A 126 -14.54 -1.20 -29.88
CA PHE A 126 -14.87 -0.28 -28.79
C PHE A 126 -16.01 0.66 -29.19
N ARG A 127 -15.97 1.26 -30.39
CA ARG A 127 -17.05 2.09 -30.94
C ARG A 127 -18.33 1.29 -31.10
N GLN A 128 -18.26 0.08 -31.65
CA GLN A 128 -19.40 -0.81 -31.81
C GLN A 128 -20.01 -1.16 -30.45
N LYS A 129 -19.20 -1.53 -29.44
CA LYS A 129 -19.68 -1.79 -28.08
C LYS A 129 -20.24 -0.56 -27.37
N CYS A 130 -19.78 0.64 -27.70
CA CYS A 130 -20.36 1.89 -27.21
C CYS A 130 -21.74 2.16 -27.86
N THR A 131 -21.91 1.77 -29.11
CA THR A 131 -23.12 2.03 -29.92
C THR A 131 -24.21 1.00 -29.65
N ASP A 132 -23.83 -0.28 -29.49
CA ASP A 132 -24.74 -1.40 -29.22
C ASP A 132 -25.19 -1.48 -27.76
N GLY A 133 -24.66 -0.60 -26.90
CA GLY A 133 -24.92 -0.65 -25.47
C GLY A 133 -24.30 -1.88 -24.78
N ASP A 134 -23.44 -2.66 -25.44
CA ASP A 134 -22.81 -3.85 -24.86
C ASP A 134 -21.71 -3.52 -23.83
N LEU A 135 -21.11 -2.31 -23.87
CA LEU A 135 -20.33 -1.76 -22.75
C LEU A 135 -21.21 -1.36 -21.54
N ILE A 136 -22.54 -1.40 -21.71
CA ILE A 136 -23.57 -1.21 -20.69
C ILE A 136 -24.03 -2.58 -20.15
N LYS A 137 -23.28 -3.67 -20.33
CA LYS A 137 -23.34 -4.74 -19.33
C LYS A 137 -22.57 -4.25 -18.11
N PRO A 138 -23.22 -4.00 -16.96
CA PRO A 138 -22.54 -3.48 -15.80
C PRO A 138 -21.38 -4.42 -15.46
N SER A 139 -20.15 -3.94 -15.54
CA SER A 139 -19.09 -4.42 -14.64
C SER A 139 -19.51 -3.95 -13.26
N THR A 140 -20.48 -4.70 -12.72
CA THR A 140 -21.13 -4.57 -11.43
C THR A 140 -21.39 -3.15 -10.94
N SER A 141 -22.67 -2.80 -10.89
CA SER A 141 -23.27 -1.88 -9.91
C SER A 141 -22.86 -2.16 -8.45
N ASN A 142 -22.08 -3.22 -8.19
CA ASN A 142 -21.53 -3.57 -6.88
C ASN A 142 -20.44 -2.64 -6.36
N SER A 143 -19.71 -1.81 -7.13
CA SER A 143 -18.53 -1.15 -6.54
C SER A 143 -18.86 -0.12 -5.46
N ALA A 144 -19.91 0.69 -5.66
CA ALA A 144 -20.37 1.65 -4.65
C ALA A 144 -21.14 0.97 -3.52
N GLU A 145 -21.95 -0.06 -3.83
CA GLU A 145 -22.73 -0.81 -2.85
C GLU A 145 -21.85 -1.70 -1.97
N VAL A 146 -20.90 -2.44 -2.56
CA VAL A 146 -19.88 -3.22 -1.83
C VAL A 146 -19.02 -2.31 -0.98
N ARG A 147 -18.65 -1.12 -1.47
CA ARG A 147 -17.92 -0.16 -0.64
C ARG A 147 -18.76 0.38 0.50
N SER A 148 -20.00 0.76 0.24
CA SER A 148 -20.93 1.20 1.29
C SER A 148 -21.13 0.12 2.34
N LYS A 149 -21.19 -1.14 1.91
CA LYS A 149 -21.27 -2.31 2.79
C LYS A 149 -19.97 -2.51 3.58
N MET A 150 -18.81 -2.44 2.92
CA MET A 150 -17.50 -2.57 3.55
C MET A 150 -17.27 -1.48 4.59
N LEU A 151 -17.58 -0.21 4.27
CA LEU A 151 -17.51 0.91 5.22
C LEU A 151 -18.50 0.74 6.37
N ALA A 152 -19.70 0.21 6.12
CA ALA A 152 -20.67 -0.07 7.18
C ALA A 152 -20.17 -1.19 8.11
N GLU A 153 -19.59 -2.26 7.55
CA GLU A 153 -18.98 -3.35 8.31
C GLU A 153 -17.77 -2.87 9.14
N GLU A 154 -16.93 -2.01 8.57
CA GLU A 154 -15.78 -1.43 9.25
C GLU A 154 -16.19 -0.44 10.33
N ARG A 155 -17.24 0.37 10.08
CA ARG A 155 -17.87 1.21 11.09
C ARG A 155 -18.37 0.38 12.27
N ASP A 156 -19.13 -0.68 11.97
CA ASP A 156 -19.70 -1.54 12.99
C ASP A 156 -18.60 -2.23 13.79
N PHE A 157 -17.54 -2.71 13.12
CA PHE A 157 -16.36 -3.28 13.77
C PHE A 157 -15.72 -2.26 14.73
N ILE A 158 -15.42 -1.05 14.27
CA ILE A 158 -14.74 -0.03 15.10
C ILE A 158 -15.62 0.44 16.26
N LEU A 159 -16.92 0.66 16.03
CA LEU A 159 -17.81 1.23 17.05
C LEU A 159 -18.38 0.19 18.02
N LYS A 160 -18.53 -1.07 17.61
CA LYS A 160 -19.12 -2.12 18.45
C LYS A 160 -18.08 -3.07 19.03
N GLU A 161 -17.08 -3.45 18.24
CA GLU A 161 -16.06 -4.45 18.61
C GLU A 161 -14.74 -3.80 19.06
N GLY A 162 -14.59 -2.48 18.85
CA GLY A 162 -13.40 -1.69 19.18
C GLY A 162 -13.11 -1.48 20.67
N ALA A 163 -13.96 -1.96 21.57
CA ALA A 163 -13.56 -2.15 22.96
C ALA A 163 -12.87 -3.51 23.04
N TRP A 164 -11.53 -3.53 23.09
CA TRP A 164 -10.73 -4.76 23.14
C TRP A 164 -10.83 -5.45 24.52
N GLY A 165 -12.05 -5.65 25.03
CA GLY A 165 -12.32 -6.31 26.30
C GLY A 165 -13.11 -7.58 26.09
N ASP A 166 -12.72 -8.66 26.77
CA ASP A 166 -13.58 -9.78 27.19
C ASP A 166 -15.03 -9.29 27.25
N GLY A 167 -15.93 -9.89 26.48
CA GLY A 167 -17.33 -9.49 26.21
C GLY A 167 -18.25 -9.36 27.44
N ARG A 168 -17.80 -8.61 28.43
CA ARG A 168 -18.40 -8.23 29.71
C ARG A 168 -18.18 -6.73 29.94
N GLN A 169 -18.60 -5.89 29.00
CA GLN A 169 -18.91 -4.52 29.35
C GLN A 169 -20.42 -4.29 29.21
N THR A 170 -21.04 -4.08 30.37
CA THR A 170 -22.33 -3.41 30.50
C THR A 170 -22.34 -2.13 29.67
N PRO A 171 -23.47 -1.78 29.02
CA PRO A 171 -23.56 -0.60 28.15
C PRO A 171 -23.01 0.64 28.85
N LEU A 172 -22.12 1.37 28.16
CA LEU A 172 -21.66 2.69 28.56
C LEU A 172 -22.90 3.57 28.82
N LYS A 173 -23.19 3.83 30.10
CA LYS A 173 -24.12 4.90 30.47
C LYS A 173 -23.41 6.23 30.23
N GLU A 174 -23.87 6.96 29.23
CA GLU A 174 -23.57 8.38 29.06
C GLU A 174 -23.91 9.10 30.38
N GLY A 175 -22.89 9.58 31.12
CA GLY A 175 -23.15 10.48 32.26
C GLY A 175 -22.19 10.49 33.46
N ALA A 176 -21.08 9.76 33.50
CA ALA A 176 -20.22 9.71 34.69
C ALA A 176 -18.80 10.24 34.46
N TRP A 177 -18.67 11.56 34.24
CA TRP A 177 -17.43 12.28 34.53
C TRP A 177 -17.65 13.03 35.84
N GLY A 178 -17.41 12.33 36.96
CA GLY A 178 -17.51 12.87 38.32
C GLY A 178 -16.14 12.92 38.98
N GLU A 179 -15.83 14.09 39.55
CA GLU A 179 -14.59 14.43 40.24
C GLU A 179 -14.32 13.59 41.50
N GLY A 180 -13.04 13.31 41.75
CA GLY A 180 -12.43 13.38 43.09
C GLY A 180 -12.55 12.18 44.05
N GLY A 181 -11.42 11.58 44.40
CA GLY A 181 -11.30 10.76 45.61
C GLY A 181 -10.08 9.82 45.64
N GLN A 182 -8.92 10.34 46.05
CA GLN A 182 -7.75 9.51 46.39
C GLN A 182 -7.88 8.93 47.80
N THR A 183 -7.67 7.62 47.97
CA THR A 183 -7.29 6.99 49.24
C THR A 183 -6.09 6.07 49.00
N PRO A 184 -5.04 6.08 49.86
CA PRO A 184 -3.91 5.17 49.74
C PRO A 184 -4.12 3.93 50.62
N GLY A 185 -4.22 2.76 49.97
CA GLY A 185 -4.21 1.46 50.63
C GLY A 185 -3.13 0.58 50.01
N SER A 186 -2.03 0.40 50.74
CA SER A 186 -0.90 -0.46 50.36
C SER A 186 -1.23 -1.94 50.58
N GLY A 187 -1.28 -2.71 49.50
CA GLY A 187 -1.34 -4.17 49.55
C GLY A 187 -0.67 -4.73 48.29
N GLY A 188 0.57 -5.18 48.42
CA GLY A 188 1.32 -5.83 47.34
C GLY A 188 0.64 -7.16 46.98
N LYS A 189 -0.01 -7.17 45.82
CA LYS A 189 -0.30 -8.37 45.05
C LYS A 189 0.61 -8.32 43.82
N ASP A 190 1.14 -9.48 43.42
CA ASP A 190 1.88 -9.62 42.18
C ASP A 190 1.02 -9.13 41.01
N ASP A 191 1.31 -7.93 40.52
CA ASP A 191 0.65 -7.26 39.39
C ASP A 191 1.04 -7.88 38.03
N SER A 192 1.40 -9.18 38.00
CA SER A 192 1.58 -9.93 36.75
C SER A 192 0.24 -10.45 36.20
N GLU A 193 -0.89 -9.88 36.63
CA GLU A 193 -2.16 -10.03 35.91
C GLU A 193 -1.98 -9.37 34.54
N GLY A 194 -1.86 -10.23 33.51
CA GLY A 194 -1.52 -9.85 32.15
C GLY A 194 -2.28 -8.62 31.70
N ALA A 195 -1.53 -7.56 31.37
CA ALA A 195 -2.09 -6.31 30.90
C ALA A 195 -3.09 -6.63 29.78
N GLY A 196 -4.35 -6.27 30.03
CA GLY A 196 -5.43 -6.50 29.06
C GLY A 196 -5.10 -5.92 27.68
N PRO A 197 -5.91 -6.25 26.68
CA PRO A 197 -5.70 -5.74 25.33
C PRO A 197 -5.85 -4.20 25.34
N LEU A 198 -5.05 -3.51 24.51
CA LEU A 198 -5.10 -2.06 24.43
C LEU A 198 -6.41 -1.61 23.75
N ALA A 199 -7.23 -0.82 24.44
CA ALA A 199 -8.47 -0.29 23.89
C ALA A 199 -8.22 0.79 22.81
N ILE A 200 -9.14 0.91 21.83
CA ILE A 200 -9.08 1.98 20.82
C ILE A 200 -9.26 3.34 21.50
N ALA A 201 -8.30 4.24 21.28
CA ALA A 201 -8.31 5.58 21.87
C ALA A 201 -9.40 6.49 21.28
N GLU A 202 -9.55 6.52 19.94
CA GLU A 202 -10.44 7.46 19.25
C GLU A 202 -11.28 6.81 18.13
N PRO A 203 -12.25 5.93 18.46
CA PRO A 203 -12.95 5.11 17.46
C PRO A 203 -13.76 5.93 16.44
N VAL A 204 -14.40 7.02 16.86
CA VAL A 204 -15.18 7.89 15.95
C VAL A 204 -14.27 8.65 14.99
N LYS A 205 -13.13 9.17 15.47
CA LYS A 205 -12.15 9.86 14.63
C LYS A 205 -11.49 8.88 13.65
N LEU A 206 -11.13 7.69 14.13
CA LEU A 206 -10.60 6.61 13.31
C LEU A 206 -11.54 6.26 12.15
N PHE A 207 -12.82 6.04 12.42
CA PHE A 207 -13.78 5.75 11.36
C PHE A 207 -13.92 6.89 10.33
N ARG A 208 -13.98 8.14 10.79
CA ARG A 208 -14.03 9.31 9.91
C ARG A 208 -12.79 9.39 9.00
N VAL A 209 -11.61 9.12 9.54
CA VAL A 209 -10.35 9.06 8.77
C VAL A 209 -10.41 7.96 7.71
N ILE A 210 -10.85 6.76 8.08
CA ILE A 210 -11.01 5.63 7.15
C ILE A 210 -11.95 5.99 6.00
N GLU A 211 -13.14 6.52 6.32
CA GLU A 211 -14.12 6.94 5.33
C GLU A 211 -13.54 7.99 4.37
N ARG A 212 -12.81 8.96 4.92
CA ARG A 212 -12.15 10.01 4.14
C ARG A 212 -11.10 9.44 3.19
N LEU A 213 -10.21 8.57 3.65
CA LEU A 213 -9.17 7.96 2.83
C LEU A 213 -9.78 7.15 1.67
N HIS A 214 -10.83 6.35 1.94
CA HIS A 214 -11.55 5.65 0.89
C HIS A 214 -12.19 6.58 -0.13
N ASN A 215 -12.77 7.69 0.31
CA ASN A 215 -13.35 8.68 -0.61
C ASN A 215 -12.30 9.29 -1.53
N ILE A 216 -11.11 9.61 -1.00
CA ILE A 216 -9.97 10.17 -1.77
C ILE A 216 -9.46 9.15 -2.80
N GLU A 217 -9.16 7.93 -2.35
CA GLU A 217 -8.61 6.83 -3.16
C GLU A 217 -9.46 6.57 -4.41
N CYS A 218 -10.77 6.80 -4.29
CA CYS A 218 -11.72 6.51 -5.34
C CYS A 218 -11.95 7.65 -6.34
N THR A 219 -11.28 8.78 -6.15
CA THR A 219 -11.36 9.89 -7.10
C THR A 219 -10.47 9.64 -8.30
N LEU A 220 -10.92 10.06 -9.49
CA LEU A 220 -10.10 10.02 -10.70
C LEU A 220 -8.84 10.88 -10.57
N GLN A 221 -8.96 12.00 -9.84
CA GLN A 221 -7.84 12.89 -9.59
C GLN A 221 -6.72 12.17 -8.82
N PHE A 222 -7.07 11.43 -7.77
CA PHE A 222 -6.10 10.62 -7.02
C PHE A 222 -5.43 9.59 -7.93
N GLN A 223 -6.22 8.79 -8.65
CA GLN A 223 -5.69 7.75 -9.55
C GLN A 223 -4.77 8.32 -10.63
N THR A 224 -5.11 9.49 -11.20
CA THR A 224 -4.28 10.14 -12.21
C THR A 224 -2.97 10.66 -11.63
N LYS A 225 -3.01 11.28 -10.44
CA LYS A 225 -1.80 11.75 -9.75
C LYS A 225 -0.88 10.59 -9.39
N LEU A 226 -1.43 9.51 -8.84
CA LEU A 226 -0.68 8.32 -8.49
C LEU A 226 0.08 7.75 -9.69
N LEU A 227 -0.58 7.58 -10.83
CA LEU A 227 0.06 7.09 -12.05
C LEU A 227 1.21 8.01 -12.53
N VAL A 228 0.99 9.32 -12.51
CA VAL A 228 2.00 10.31 -12.92
C VAL A 228 3.19 10.30 -11.96
N ASP A 229 2.93 10.30 -10.65
CA ASP A 229 3.97 10.31 -9.62
C ASP A 229 4.76 9.00 -9.61
N THR A 230 4.11 7.85 -9.79
CA THR A 230 4.81 6.56 -9.95
C THR A 230 5.73 6.58 -11.16
N LYS A 231 5.26 7.01 -12.34
CA LYS A 231 6.08 7.09 -13.55
C LYS A 231 7.26 8.05 -13.35
N THR A 232 6.99 9.23 -12.80
CA THR A 232 8.01 10.26 -12.59
C THR A 232 9.04 9.82 -11.56
N THR A 233 8.60 9.31 -10.41
CA THR A 233 9.50 8.91 -9.32
C THR A 233 10.33 7.70 -9.71
N SER A 234 9.73 6.68 -10.35
CA SER A 234 10.47 5.51 -10.84
C SER A 234 11.58 5.90 -11.82
N ALA A 235 11.34 6.84 -12.73
CA ALA A 235 12.34 7.34 -13.68
C ALA A 235 13.51 8.13 -13.03
N HIS A 236 13.34 8.60 -11.79
CA HIS A 236 14.36 9.39 -11.06
C HIS A 236 14.92 8.64 -9.85
N SER A 237 14.60 7.36 -9.70
CA SER A 237 15.05 6.51 -8.60
C SER A 237 15.77 5.28 -9.12
N ASP A 238 16.55 4.64 -8.26
CA ASP A 238 17.16 3.35 -8.57
C ASP A 238 16.21 2.16 -8.31
N TYR A 239 14.91 2.42 -8.15
CA TYR A 239 13.89 1.42 -7.84
C TYR A 239 13.16 0.96 -9.10
N SER A 240 12.90 -0.35 -9.18
CA SER A 240 12.06 -0.89 -10.24
C SER A 240 10.63 -0.35 -10.13
N HIS A 241 9.93 -0.27 -11.27
CA HIS A 241 8.56 0.24 -11.33
C HIS A 241 7.59 -0.49 -10.38
N GLY A 242 7.81 -1.80 -10.16
CA GLY A 242 7.00 -2.62 -9.26
C GLY A 242 7.06 -2.19 -7.80
N ASN A 243 8.15 -1.54 -7.36
CA ASN A 243 8.33 -1.09 -5.99
C ASN A 243 7.33 0.01 -5.57
N PHE A 244 6.69 0.65 -6.56
CA PHE A 244 5.70 1.71 -6.38
C PHE A 244 4.25 1.22 -6.46
N ALA A 245 4.04 -0.11 -6.42
CA ALA A 245 2.70 -0.67 -6.42
C ALA A 245 1.90 -0.18 -5.20
N TYR A 246 0.66 0.22 -5.46
CA TYR A 246 -0.23 0.73 -4.43
C TYR A 246 -1.31 -0.29 -4.08
N GLY A 247 -1.53 -0.47 -2.79
CA GLY A 247 -2.65 -1.23 -2.24
C GLY A 247 -3.02 -0.77 -0.83
N SER A 248 -4.14 -1.26 -0.32
CA SER A 248 -4.62 -0.94 1.03
C SER A 248 -4.78 -2.20 1.89
N THR A 249 -4.46 -2.04 3.17
CA THR A 249 -4.70 -3.04 4.21
C THR A 249 -5.87 -2.56 5.04
N PRO A 250 -7.04 -3.23 4.99
CA PRO A 250 -8.21 -2.83 5.77
C PRO A 250 -7.90 -2.79 7.27
N TYR A 251 -8.60 -1.93 8.02
CA TYR A 251 -8.35 -1.77 9.46
C TYR A 251 -8.50 -3.10 10.21
N ARG A 252 -9.51 -3.90 9.86
CA ARG A 252 -9.74 -5.22 10.47
C ARG A 252 -8.56 -6.19 10.29
N SER A 253 -7.91 -6.15 9.13
CA SER A 253 -6.77 -7.01 8.84
C SER A 253 -5.54 -6.54 9.61
N TRP A 254 -5.33 -5.23 9.65
CA TRP A 254 -4.31 -4.60 10.48
C TRP A 254 -4.51 -4.93 11.97
N THR A 255 -5.73 -4.83 12.50
CA THR A 255 -6.00 -5.17 13.91
C THR A 255 -5.74 -6.65 14.19
N THR A 256 -6.04 -7.55 13.26
CA THR A 256 -5.76 -8.98 13.43
C THR A 256 -4.26 -9.22 13.65
N VAL A 257 -3.40 -8.56 12.86
CA VAL A 257 -1.94 -8.62 13.04
C VAL A 257 -1.51 -7.99 14.36
N PHE A 258 -2.06 -6.83 14.69
CA PHE A 258 -1.68 -6.11 15.91
C PHE A 258 -2.25 -6.74 17.19
N GLN A 259 -3.20 -7.66 17.12
CA GLN A 259 -3.72 -8.41 18.27
C GLN A 259 -2.80 -9.55 18.72
N GLU A 260 -1.81 -9.93 17.92
CA GLU A 260 -0.80 -10.90 18.32
C GLU A 260 -0.07 -10.44 19.59
N SER A 261 0.12 -11.36 20.54
CA SER A 261 0.67 -11.03 21.86
C SER A 261 2.04 -10.36 21.76
N VAL A 262 2.90 -10.89 20.88
CA VAL A 262 4.22 -10.33 20.60
C VAL A 262 4.13 -8.90 20.07
N VAL A 263 3.16 -8.58 19.21
CA VAL A 263 2.99 -7.21 18.70
C VAL A 263 2.46 -6.29 19.80
N GLN A 264 1.52 -6.75 20.61
CA GLN A 264 0.99 -6.00 21.74
C GLN A 264 2.06 -5.67 22.79
N GLU A 265 2.96 -6.61 23.08
CA GLU A 265 4.11 -6.38 23.96
C GLU A 265 5.01 -5.26 23.42
N GLU A 266 5.33 -5.30 22.14
CA GLU A 266 6.21 -4.30 21.52
C GLU A 266 5.53 -2.94 21.35
N VAL A 267 4.20 -2.89 21.19
CA VAL A 267 3.44 -1.62 21.22
C VAL A 267 3.54 -0.99 22.61
N ARG A 268 3.36 -1.78 23.68
CA ARG A 268 3.50 -1.27 25.06
C ARG A 268 4.92 -0.79 25.32
N GLU A 269 5.91 -1.54 24.86
CA GLU A 269 7.32 -1.15 24.97
C GLU A 269 7.61 0.15 24.23
N ALA A 270 7.12 0.31 23.00
CA ALA A 270 7.27 1.53 22.21
C ALA A 270 6.72 2.76 22.95
N ILE A 271 5.50 2.62 23.52
CA ILE A 271 4.87 3.67 24.32
C ILE A 271 5.72 3.99 25.56
N ARG A 272 6.18 2.95 26.27
CA ARG A 272 6.98 3.09 27.51
C ARG A 272 8.32 3.78 27.26
N THR A 273 9.02 3.44 26.19
CA THR A 273 10.34 4.00 25.88
C THR A 273 10.28 5.26 25.01
N GLY A 274 9.09 5.64 24.52
CA GLY A 274 8.91 6.74 23.58
C GLY A 274 9.48 6.48 22.18
N LYS A 275 9.77 5.21 21.86
CA LYS A 275 10.16 4.77 20.51
C LYS A 275 8.94 4.74 19.59
N LYS A 276 9.19 4.60 18.30
CA LYS A 276 8.16 4.76 17.26
C LYS A 276 7.75 3.44 16.63
N LEU A 277 6.53 3.41 16.11
CA LEU A 277 6.17 2.56 14.98
C LEU A 277 6.56 3.30 13.70
N GLN A 278 7.39 2.70 12.85
CA GLN A 278 7.68 3.22 11.53
C GLN A 278 6.96 2.38 10.47
N VAL A 279 6.43 3.03 9.44
CA VAL A 279 5.83 2.35 8.28
C VAL A 279 6.57 2.78 7.03
N TRP A 280 7.22 1.82 6.38
CA TRP A 280 8.00 2.05 5.17
C TRP A 280 7.14 1.71 3.96
N GLY A 281 6.87 2.71 3.11
CA GLY A 281 5.81 2.66 2.09
C GLY A 281 4.43 3.01 2.68
N SER A 282 4.37 4.12 3.41
CA SER A 282 3.19 4.48 4.21
C SER A 282 1.95 4.88 3.41
N SER A 283 2.07 5.06 2.09
CA SER A 283 0.97 5.33 1.18
C SER A 283 0.21 6.62 1.58
N ILE A 284 -1.12 6.65 1.45
CA ILE A 284 -1.95 7.77 1.94
C ILE A 284 -2.12 7.78 3.48
N GLY A 285 -1.33 6.97 4.20
CA GLY A 285 -1.27 6.99 5.66
C GLY A 285 -2.18 6.00 6.37
N TRP A 286 -2.73 4.99 5.68
CA TRP A 286 -3.60 3.97 6.30
C TRP A 286 -3.06 3.45 7.63
N ILE A 287 -1.92 2.76 7.61
CA ILE A 287 -1.35 2.07 8.77
C ILE A 287 -0.87 3.05 9.85
N PRO A 288 -0.09 4.12 9.57
CA PRO A 288 0.32 5.06 10.61
C PRO A 288 -0.86 5.73 11.32
N LEU A 289 -1.93 6.05 10.59
CA LEU A 289 -3.13 6.67 11.16
C LEU A 289 -3.95 5.68 11.98
N TYR A 290 -4.05 4.42 11.54
CA TYR A 290 -4.67 3.36 12.35
C TYR A 290 -3.98 3.23 13.69
N ALA A 291 -2.66 3.08 13.69
CA ALA A 291 -1.87 2.92 14.90
C ALA A 291 -1.98 4.15 15.83
N ALA A 292 -1.89 5.35 15.27
CA ALA A 292 -2.00 6.59 16.04
C ALA A 292 -3.36 6.77 16.73
N LEU A 293 -4.45 6.40 16.05
CA LEU A 293 -5.82 6.56 16.57
C LEU A 293 -6.29 5.36 17.42
N THR A 294 -5.60 4.22 17.29
CA THR A 294 -5.88 3.01 18.07
C THR A 294 -5.14 3.03 19.40
N PHE A 295 -3.83 3.26 19.39
CA PHE A 295 -2.99 3.13 20.58
C PHE A 295 -2.62 4.48 21.15
N GLN A 296 -3.24 4.85 22.26
CA GLN A 296 -2.94 6.10 22.95
C GLN A 296 -1.47 6.16 23.36
N GLY A 297 -0.76 7.20 22.93
CA GLY A 297 0.64 7.43 23.26
C GLY A 297 1.65 6.77 22.31
N LEU A 298 1.21 5.89 21.40
CA LEU A 298 2.10 5.35 20.38
C LEU A 298 2.40 6.43 19.35
N LYS A 299 3.69 6.74 19.15
CA LYS A 299 4.15 7.63 18.10
C LYS A 299 4.37 6.84 16.82
N THR A 300 3.85 7.35 15.70
CA THR A 300 3.93 6.69 14.40
C THR A 300 4.55 7.61 13.36
N THR A 301 5.42 7.05 12.51
CA THR A 301 6.04 7.77 11.39
C THR A 301 5.82 7.00 10.10
N GLY A 302 5.19 7.63 9.12
CA GLY A 302 5.09 7.09 7.76
C GLY A 302 6.17 7.66 6.86
N TYR A 303 6.88 6.80 6.14
CA TYR A 303 7.83 7.17 5.09
C TYR A 303 7.22 6.87 3.73
N GLU A 304 7.19 7.85 2.85
CA GLU A 304 6.58 7.74 1.52
C GLU A 304 7.39 8.50 0.48
N LEU A 305 7.66 7.85 -0.64
CA LEU A 305 8.48 8.37 -1.72
C LEU A 305 7.65 9.02 -2.83
N LEU A 306 6.34 8.72 -2.91
CA LEU A 306 5.42 9.33 -3.88
C LEU A 306 4.80 10.62 -3.32
N PRO A 307 5.06 11.79 -3.95
CA PRO A 307 4.61 13.09 -3.42
C PRO A 307 3.09 13.17 -3.21
N CYS A 308 2.28 12.65 -4.14
CA CYS A 308 0.84 12.74 -4.03
C CYS A 308 0.27 11.93 -2.86
N LEU A 309 0.92 10.82 -2.49
CA LEU A 309 0.49 9.97 -1.39
C LEU A 309 0.82 10.63 -0.05
N HIS A 310 2.05 11.11 0.08
CA HIS A 310 2.51 11.89 1.24
C HIS A 310 1.63 13.12 1.50
N GLN A 311 1.33 13.91 0.47
CA GLN A 311 0.49 15.10 0.59
C GLN A 311 -0.92 14.78 1.13
N VAL A 312 -1.51 13.66 0.71
CA VAL A 312 -2.81 13.21 1.22
C VAL A 312 -2.70 12.88 2.71
N ALA A 313 -1.67 12.13 3.10
CA ALA A 313 -1.47 11.73 4.49
C ALA A 313 -1.26 12.94 5.42
N GLU A 314 -0.40 13.89 5.04
CA GLU A 314 -0.18 15.13 5.81
C GLU A 314 -1.45 15.97 5.94
N GLN A 315 -2.21 16.12 4.85
CA GLN A 315 -3.46 16.88 4.88
C GLN A 315 -4.48 16.24 5.83
N VAL A 316 -4.56 14.90 5.87
CA VAL A 316 -5.45 14.18 6.81
C VAL A 316 -5.01 14.40 8.25
N VAL A 317 -3.71 14.30 8.56
CA VAL A 317 -3.17 14.57 9.90
C VAL A 317 -3.51 15.99 10.36
N MET A 318 -3.31 16.98 9.50
CA MET A 318 -3.56 18.38 9.80
C MET A 318 -5.05 18.65 10.05
N ASP A 319 -5.92 18.19 9.16
CA ASP A 319 -7.37 18.45 9.25
C ASP A 319 -8.02 17.75 10.44
N GLU A 320 -7.50 16.58 10.84
CA GLU A 320 -8.04 15.76 11.92
C GLU A 320 -7.33 16.00 13.27
N ALA A 321 -6.36 16.91 13.30
CA ALA A 321 -5.53 17.26 14.45
C ALA A 321 -4.93 16.02 15.15
N ILE A 322 -4.25 15.18 14.37
CA ILE A 322 -3.63 13.94 14.86
C ILE A 322 -2.19 14.25 15.29
N HIS A 323 -1.90 14.22 16.59
CA HIS A 323 -0.61 14.72 17.11
C HIS A 323 0.49 13.65 17.26
N ASN A 324 0.12 12.37 17.18
CA ASN A 324 1.04 11.25 17.36
C ASN A 324 1.34 10.50 16.06
N ALA A 325 0.99 11.07 14.91
CA ALA A 325 1.40 10.61 13.58
C ALA A 325 2.19 11.70 12.86
N GLU A 326 3.32 11.36 12.26
CA GLU A 326 4.08 12.22 11.35
C GLU A 326 4.34 11.50 10.01
N PHE A 327 4.46 12.27 8.93
CA PHE A 327 4.73 11.76 7.60
C PHE A 327 5.98 12.43 7.03
N LYS A 328 6.86 11.63 6.42
CA LYS A 328 8.10 12.09 5.81
C LYS A 328 8.06 11.78 4.31
N PHE A 329 8.22 12.82 3.51
CA PHE A 329 8.44 12.71 2.08
C PHE A 329 9.93 12.49 1.82
N CYS A 330 10.36 11.23 1.84
CA CYS A 330 11.74 10.85 1.58
C CYS A 330 11.85 9.36 1.27
N ASP A 331 13.04 8.94 0.87
CA ASP A 331 13.37 7.53 0.78
C ASP A 331 13.34 6.90 2.18
N MET A 332 12.71 5.73 2.30
CA MET A 332 12.70 4.97 3.55
C MET A 332 14.10 4.50 3.97
N MET A 333 15.04 4.44 3.04
CA MET A 333 16.44 4.15 3.33
C MET A 333 17.12 5.25 4.17
N ASP A 334 16.56 6.46 4.16
CA ASP A 334 17.00 7.57 5.02
C ASP A 334 16.35 7.56 6.41
N ALA A 335 15.38 6.67 6.65
CA ALA A 335 14.71 6.57 7.94
C ALA A 335 15.68 6.12 9.05
N PRO A 336 15.71 6.78 10.22
CA PRO A 336 16.51 6.32 11.36
C PRO A 336 15.84 5.10 12.00
N ALA A 337 16.21 3.89 11.57
CA ALA A 337 15.61 2.66 12.10
C ALA A 337 15.89 2.47 13.59
N SER A 338 16.97 3.07 14.11
CA SER A 338 17.33 3.09 15.53
C SER A 338 16.28 3.75 16.45
N GLU A 339 15.39 4.58 15.92
CA GLU A 339 14.27 5.18 16.67
C GLU A 339 13.03 4.27 16.76
N ALA A 340 13.01 3.15 16.01
CA ALA A 340 11.86 2.27 15.92
C ALA A 340 11.87 1.17 16.98
N GLN A 341 10.70 0.88 17.56
CA GLN A 341 10.44 -0.38 18.26
C GLN A 341 9.73 -1.38 17.33
N ILE A 342 8.94 -0.86 16.39
CA ILE A 342 8.21 -1.65 15.41
C ILE A 342 8.46 -1.02 14.04
N VAL A 343 8.82 -1.83 13.05
CA VAL A 343 8.84 -1.42 11.64
C VAL A 343 7.82 -2.26 10.88
N MET A 344 6.89 -1.63 10.16
CA MET A 344 6.00 -2.32 9.23
C MET A 344 6.44 -2.01 7.80
N LEU A 345 6.81 -3.06 7.07
CA LEU A 345 7.21 -2.98 5.67
C LEU A 345 6.00 -3.23 4.79
N THR A 346 5.70 -2.37 3.83
CA THR A 346 4.66 -2.64 2.81
C THR A 346 5.27 -3.28 1.56
N SER A 347 6.05 -4.35 1.77
CA SER A 347 7.03 -4.85 0.79
C SER A 347 6.51 -5.79 -0.29
N GLN A 348 5.19 -5.96 -0.41
CA GLN A 348 4.58 -7.03 -1.22
C GLN A 348 5.09 -7.09 -2.67
N CYS A 349 5.41 -5.93 -3.26
CA CYS A 349 5.91 -5.81 -4.63
C CYS A 349 7.36 -5.33 -4.71
N TRP A 350 8.09 -5.29 -3.59
CA TRP A 350 9.48 -4.86 -3.59
C TRP A 350 10.39 -5.95 -4.18
N ASP A 351 11.20 -5.55 -5.15
CA ASP A 351 12.20 -6.41 -5.77
C ASP A 351 13.27 -6.88 -4.76
N ASP A 352 14.06 -7.87 -5.17
CA ASP A 352 15.06 -8.49 -4.30
C ASP A 352 16.21 -7.54 -3.96
N GLN A 353 16.56 -6.62 -4.86
CA GLN A 353 17.62 -5.64 -4.62
C GLN A 353 17.23 -4.68 -3.50
N LEU A 354 16.01 -4.13 -3.56
CA LEU A 354 15.46 -3.27 -2.52
C LEU A 354 15.33 -4.03 -1.19
N MET A 355 14.79 -5.26 -1.24
CA MET A 355 14.65 -6.07 -0.04
C MET A 355 15.98 -6.44 0.60
N HIS A 356 17.04 -6.63 -0.19
CA HIS A 356 18.38 -6.84 0.33
C HIS A 356 18.88 -5.60 1.11
N ARG A 357 18.75 -4.41 0.51
CA ARG A 357 19.11 -3.15 1.16
C ARG A 357 18.30 -2.89 2.44
N VAL A 358 17.00 -3.20 2.42
CA VAL A 358 16.10 -3.09 3.58
C VAL A 358 16.54 -4.02 4.70
N GLY A 359 16.80 -5.30 4.39
CA GLY A 359 17.25 -6.27 5.37
C GLY A 359 18.59 -5.88 5.99
N ASP A 360 19.57 -5.45 5.19
CA ASP A 360 20.86 -4.97 5.69
C ASP A 360 20.69 -3.75 6.60
N LYS A 361 19.85 -2.79 6.22
CA LYS A 361 19.58 -1.62 7.05
C LYS A 361 18.97 -2.02 8.39
N LEU A 362 17.96 -2.88 8.40
CA LEU A 362 17.30 -3.32 9.62
C LEU A 362 18.25 -4.16 10.51
N ALA A 363 19.03 -5.06 9.92
CA ALA A 363 20.04 -5.86 10.61
C ALA A 363 21.11 -4.98 11.29
N ASN A 364 21.50 -3.87 10.67
CA ASN A 364 22.51 -2.97 11.22
C ASN A 364 21.95 -1.92 12.20
N GLU A 365 20.79 -1.32 11.91
CA GLU A 365 20.34 -0.11 12.61
C GLU A 365 19.18 -0.32 13.58
N LEU A 366 18.31 -1.31 13.34
CA LEU A 366 17.13 -1.52 14.19
C LEU A 366 17.57 -1.89 15.62
N PRO A 367 16.93 -1.40 16.69
CA PRO A 367 17.31 -1.80 18.03
C PRO A 367 17.08 -3.29 18.29
N MET A 368 17.87 -3.82 19.20
CA MET A 368 17.66 -5.14 19.78
C MET A 368 16.24 -5.27 20.37
N ASP A 369 15.68 -6.47 20.23
CA ASP A 369 14.32 -6.84 20.65
C ASP A 369 13.16 -6.14 19.93
N SER A 370 13.43 -5.15 19.06
CA SER A 370 12.43 -4.58 18.16
C SER A 370 11.89 -5.62 17.19
N ILE A 371 10.69 -5.38 16.65
CA ILE A 371 10.06 -6.26 15.67
C ILE A 371 9.90 -5.63 14.30
N VAL A 372 9.84 -6.48 13.28
CA VAL A 372 9.50 -6.13 11.90
C VAL A 372 8.27 -6.92 11.47
N ILE A 373 7.26 -6.23 10.94
CA ILE A 373 6.05 -6.84 10.37
C ILE A 373 6.15 -6.70 8.85
N ASP A 374 6.11 -7.82 8.14
CA ASP A 374 6.31 -7.85 6.69
C ASP A 374 5.22 -8.64 5.95
N TYR A 375 4.89 -8.25 4.71
CA TYR A 375 4.00 -9.00 3.81
C TYR A 375 4.72 -10.20 3.17
N THR A 376 6.05 -10.25 3.26
CA THR A 376 6.87 -11.31 2.65
C THR A 376 7.69 -12.07 3.69
N ASN A 377 8.18 -13.25 3.30
CA ASN A 377 9.06 -14.07 4.12
C ASN A 377 10.55 -13.84 3.79
N LYS A 378 10.92 -12.66 3.25
CA LYS A 378 12.28 -12.42 2.75
C LYS A 378 13.28 -12.22 3.89
N LEU A 379 12.86 -11.70 5.05
CA LEU A 379 13.76 -11.44 6.19
C LEU A 379 14.38 -12.71 6.82
N LYS A 380 13.92 -13.90 6.46
CA LYS A 380 14.51 -15.19 6.87
C LYS A 380 15.99 -15.35 6.48
N ASP A 381 16.45 -14.56 5.51
CA ASP A 381 17.80 -14.62 4.97
C ASP A 381 18.82 -13.86 5.84
N TRP A 382 18.36 -13.11 6.86
CA TRP A 382 19.21 -12.37 7.81
C TRP A 382 19.24 -13.05 9.17
N VAL A 383 20.45 -13.38 9.64
CA VAL A 383 20.66 -14.12 10.90
C VAL A 383 20.13 -13.37 12.12
N GLU A 384 20.13 -12.04 12.09
CA GLU A 384 19.62 -11.17 13.15
C GLU A 384 18.11 -11.35 13.40
N PHE A 385 17.36 -11.87 12.42
CA PHE A 385 15.93 -12.14 12.55
C PHE A 385 15.63 -13.63 12.76
N GLY A 386 16.65 -14.48 12.74
CA GLY A 386 16.52 -15.93 12.76
C GLY A 386 15.95 -16.50 11.47
N HIS A 387 15.89 -17.84 11.37
CA HIS A 387 15.38 -18.53 10.19
C HIS A 387 13.85 -18.63 10.14
N GLU A 388 13.18 -18.39 11.26
CA GLU A 388 11.72 -18.49 11.38
C GLU A 388 11.14 -17.24 12.05
N PRO A 389 9.99 -16.75 11.57
CA PRO A 389 9.29 -15.64 12.20
C PRO A 389 8.81 -16.02 13.60
N VAL A 390 8.72 -15.05 14.51
CA VAL A 390 8.17 -15.27 15.86
C VAL A 390 6.65 -15.48 15.86
N ALA A 391 5.96 -15.00 14.81
CA ALA A 391 4.56 -15.26 14.56
C ALA A 391 4.22 -15.05 13.08
N THR A 392 3.16 -15.71 12.62
CA THR A 392 2.59 -15.53 11.28
C THR A 392 1.08 -15.36 11.38
N VAL A 393 0.54 -14.37 10.69
CA VAL A 393 -0.89 -14.05 10.73
C VAL A 393 -1.44 -14.02 9.31
N THR A 394 -2.62 -14.61 9.08
CA THR A 394 -3.30 -14.53 7.79
C THR A 394 -4.52 -13.62 7.88
N ALA A 395 -4.60 -12.61 7.02
CA ALA A 395 -5.73 -11.69 6.95
C ALA A 395 -5.95 -11.18 5.51
N PRO A 396 -7.17 -10.75 5.13
CA PRO A 396 -7.44 -10.25 3.78
C PRO A 396 -6.88 -8.85 3.53
N VAL A 397 -6.41 -8.56 2.32
CA VAL A 397 -6.01 -7.21 1.88
C VAL A 397 -6.63 -6.91 0.51
N SER A 398 -6.47 -5.69 -0.01
CA SER A 398 -7.17 -5.27 -1.23
C SER A 398 -6.83 -6.09 -2.48
N TRP A 399 -5.67 -6.76 -2.50
CA TRP A 399 -5.20 -7.60 -3.62
C TRP A 399 -5.17 -9.10 -3.33
N ASN A 400 -5.33 -9.55 -2.07
CA ASN A 400 -5.20 -10.95 -1.69
C ASN A 400 -6.12 -11.28 -0.50
N PRO A 401 -7.11 -12.19 -0.63
CA PRO A 401 -8.03 -12.52 0.46
C PRO A 401 -7.37 -13.32 1.60
N THR A 402 -6.17 -13.86 1.40
CA THR A 402 -5.44 -14.68 2.38
C THR A 402 -3.97 -14.24 2.45
N GLN A 403 -3.74 -12.94 2.65
CA GLN A 403 -2.38 -12.41 2.81
C GLN A 403 -1.78 -12.91 4.11
N THR A 404 -0.57 -13.45 4.03
CA THR A 404 0.21 -13.82 5.22
C THR A 404 1.13 -12.66 5.59
N PHE A 405 1.15 -12.32 6.86
CA PHE A 405 2.03 -11.36 7.50
C PHE A 405 3.02 -12.13 8.37
N TYR A 406 4.29 -11.77 8.27
CA TYR A 406 5.40 -12.38 8.99
C TYR A 406 5.89 -11.40 10.04
N ILE A 407 5.92 -11.82 11.29
CA ILE A 407 6.41 -11.01 12.41
C ILE A 407 7.79 -11.54 12.79
N TRP A 408 8.80 -10.69 12.64
CA TRP A 408 10.20 -10.98 12.92
C TRP A 408 10.61 -10.22 14.17
N LYS A 409 11.45 -10.82 15.01
CA LYS A 409 12.05 -10.14 16.17
C LYS A 409 13.54 -10.06 15.96
N LYS A 410 14.11 -8.86 16.09
CA LYS A 410 15.56 -8.68 16.03
C LYS A 410 16.18 -9.27 17.28
N ARG A 411 17.04 -10.26 17.08
CA ARG A 411 17.78 -10.98 18.11
C ARG A 411 19.25 -10.58 18.03
N ALA A 412 19.95 -10.78 19.14
CA ALA A 412 21.40 -10.67 19.11
C ALA A 412 21.86 -11.73 18.12
N PRO A 413 22.90 -11.48 17.31
CA PRO A 413 23.53 -12.54 16.57
C PRO A 413 23.81 -13.64 17.59
N CYS A 414 23.09 -14.75 17.49
CA CYS A 414 23.44 -15.92 18.27
C CYS A 414 24.84 -16.23 17.75
N HIS A 415 25.86 -15.91 18.55
CA HIS A 415 27.11 -16.63 18.48
C HIS A 415 26.73 -18.05 18.87
N GLU A 416 26.11 -18.79 17.94
CA GLU A 416 26.05 -20.22 17.97
C GLU A 416 27.51 -20.66 17.99
N VAL A 417 28.06 -20.75 19.19
CA VAL A 417 28.72 -21.96 19.67
C VAL A 417 29.90 -22.42 18.79
N LEU A 418 30.50 -21.52 18.01
CA LEU A 418 31.84 -21.72 17.44
C LEU A 418 32.90 -21.82 18.56
N SER A 419 32.57 -21.45 19.80
CA SER A 419 33.40 -21.69 20.98
C SER A 419 33.34 -23.12 21.55
N ILE A 420 32.35 -23.96 21.22
CA ILE A 420 32.31 -25.36 21.74
C ILE A 420 33.12 -26.33 20.87
N PHE A 421 33.41 -26.02 19.59
CA PHE A 421 34.20 -26.91 18.73
C PHE A 421 35.67 -26.48 18.53
N LEU A 422 36.11 -25.32 19.03
CA LEU A 422 37.50 -24.84 18.82
C LEU A 422 38.40 -24.79 20.06
N THR A 423 37.97 -25.31 21.23
CA THR A 423 38.84 -25.29 22.44
C THR A 423 38.93 -26.60 23.25
N GLN A 424 38.57 -27.76 22.69
CA GLN A 424 39.07 -29.03 23.24
C GLN A 424 39.99 -29.73 22.25
N PRO A 425 41.32 -29.56 22.35
CA PRO A 425 42.22 -30.57 21.84
C PRO A 425 41.93 -31.88 22.59
N CYS A 426 41.37 -32.86 21.88
CA CYS A 426 41.30 -34.24 22.33
C CYS A 426 42.71 -34.79 22.57
N ASN A 427 43.27 -34.55 23.76
CA ASN A 427 44.34 -35.37 24.32
C ASN A 427 43.72 -36.62 24.93
N PHE A 428 43.23 -37.52 24.08
CA PHE A 428 42.85 -38.87 24.47
C PHE A 428 43.87 -39.86 23.90
N PHE A 429 45.10 -39.85 24.45
CA PHE A 429 45.93 -41.04 24.50
C PHE A 429 46.83 -41.04 25.75
N SER A 430 46.66 -42.11 26.53
CA SER A 430 47.55 -42.68 27.54
C SER A 430 47.62 -42.07 28.94
N SER A 431 46.93 -42.78 29.84
CA SER A 431 47.44 -43.35 31.10
C SER A 431 47.10 -42.66 32.44
N PHE A 432 46.64 -43.52 33.36
CA PHE A 432 46.49 -43.39 34.82
C PHE A 432 45.15 -42.86 35.42
N VAL A 433 44.36 -43.83 35.86
CA VAL A 433 43.45 -43.83 37.05
C VAL A 433 44.36 -43.82 38.31
N PRO A 434 44.01 -43.34 39.54
CA PRO A 434 42.69 -43.47 40.18
C PRO A 434 42.15 -42.35 41.12
N ALA A 435 40.83 -42.42 41.30
CA ALA A 435 40.02 -42.18 42.51
C ALA A 435 40.18 -40.86 43.31
N CYS A 436 39.09 -40.10 43.37
CA CYS A 436 38.63 -39.46 44.60
C CYS A 436 37.11 -39.28 44.60
N GLU A 437 36.50 -39.68 45.71
CA GLU A 437 35.09 -39.57 46.07
C GLU A 437 34.65 -38.10 46.14
N ILE A 438 33.39 -37.82 45.76
CA ILE A 438 32.72 -36.56 46.07
C ILE A 438 31.42 -36.89 46.82
N VAL A 439 31.33 -36.31 48.02
CA VAL A 439 30.10 -36.12 48.83
C VAL A 439 29.29 -34.97 48.25
#